data_AF-A0A661AJR1-F1
#
_entry.id   AF-A0A661AJR1-F1
#
_cell.length_a   1.000
_cell.length_b   1.000
_cell.length_c   1.000
_cell.angle_alpha   90.00
_cell.angle_beta   90.00
_cell.angle_gamma   90.00
#
_symmetry.space_group_name_H-M   'P 1'
#
loop_
_entity.id
_entity.type
_entity.pdbx_description
1 polymer ?
#
loop_
_entity_poly.entity_id
_entity_poly.type
_entity_poly.pdbx_seq_one_letter_code
_entity_poly.pdbx_strand_id
1 'polypeptide(L)'
;MLFSLLSILKVVTTTTMLGTLVQEVGGERVEVQVIVPGGMCPGHFDLKPGEVRAIEEAGLFLAHGWERWLEGLNVPEICTIKGNLMIPENMRNAVEKVSLLLEKKDPEGKDFYQRRKREFLRKIEKLEIWIDSLRTIFMGKKVVCSVYQKEFLSYLGFEVVAT
;
A
#
# COMPACT_ATOMS: atom_id res chain seq x y z
N MET A 1 -9.70 37.07 9.19
CA MET A 1 -8.71 35.97 9.33
C MET A 1 -9.49 34.69 9.50
N LEU A 2 -9.75 33.95 8.42
CA LEU A 2 -10.31 32.60 8.53
C LEU A 2 -9.19 31.67 9.01
N PHE A 3 -9.36 31.08 10.19
CA PHE A 3 -8.59 29.90 10.58
C PHE A 3 -8.91 28.81 9.55
N SER A 4 -7.94 28.47 8.69
CA SER A 4 -7.99 27.20 7.97
C SER A 4 -7.84 26.11 9.02
N LEU A 5 -8.96 25.45 9.37
CA LEU A 5 -8.89 24.17 10.05
C LEU A 5 -8.12 23.24 9.11
N LEU A 6 -6.91 22.85 9.51
CA LEU A 6 -6.17 21.76 8.87
C LEU A 6 -7.10 20.55 8.80
N SER A 7 -7.71 20.33 7.63
CA SER A 7 -8.63 19.23 7.43
C SER A 7 -7.82 17.97 7.18
N ILE A 8 -8.01 16.97 8.04
CA ILE A 8 -7.35 15.67 7.91
C ILE A 8 -7.93 14.98 6.65
N LEU A 9 -7.05 14.54 5.75
CA LEU A 9 -7.47 13.86 4.53
C LEU A 9 -7.89 12.43 4.85
N LYS A 10 -9.16 12.11 4.63
CA LYS A 10 -9.67 10.74 4.74
C LYS A 10 -9.21 9.91 3.54
N VAL A 11 -8.46 8.86 3.81
CA VAL A 11 -7.94 7.93 2.81
C VAL A 11 -8.47 6.53 3.09
N VAL A 12 -9.15 5.95 2.11
CA VAL A 12 -9.62 4.56 2.17
C VAL A 12 -8.68 3.69 1.35
N THR A 13 -8.32 2.53 1.89
CA THR A 13 -7.44 1.57 1.23
C THR A 13 -8.04 0.17 1.26
N THR A 14 -7.84 -0.62 0.22
CA THR A 14 -8.41 -1.98 0.17
C THR A 14 -7.77 -2.93 1.18
N THR A 15 -6.47 -2.81 1.44
CA THR A 15 -5.72 -3.74 2.29
C THR A 15 -4.82 -3.01 3.27
N THR A 16 -4.44 -3.69 4.35
CA THR A 16 -3.53 -3.15 5.38
C THR A 16 -2.18 -2.73 4.81
N MET A 17 -1.69 -3.40 3.77
CA MET A 17 -0.41 -3.05 3.13
C MET A 17 -0.44 -1.66 2.49
N LEU A 18 -1.54 -1.32 1.79
CA LEU A 18 -1.75 0.02 1.27
C LEU A 18 -2.00 1.01 2.42
N GLY A 19 -2.77 0.61 3.43
CA GLY A 19 -3.03 1.44 4.60
C GLY A 19 -1.75 1.85 5.33
N THR A 20 -0.84 0.89 5.58
CA THR A 20 0.47 1.16 6.19
C THR A 20 1.32 2.07 5.32
N LEU A 21 1.36 1.84 4.00
CA LEU A 21 2.08 2.70 3.08
C LEU A 21 1.56 4.16 3.15
N VAL A 22 0.24 4.35 3.08
CA VAL A 22 -0.38 5.67 3.20
C VAL A 22 -0.08 6.30 4.55
N GLN A 23 -0.14 5.55 5.65
CA GLN A 23 0.17 6.07 6.97
C GLN A 23 1.65 6.46 7.13
N GLU A 24 2.58 5.67 6.57
CA GLU A 24 4.01 5.97 6.60
C GLU A 24 4.32 7.29 5.89
N VAL A 25 3.71 7.54 4.73
CA VAL A 25 3.92 8.79 3.96
C VAL A 25 3.07 9.95 4.51
N GLY A 26 1.82 9.69 4.85
CA GLY A 26 0.80 10.69 5.18
C GLY A 26 0.79 11.15 6.63
N GLY A 27 1.30 10.35 7.58
CA GLY A 27 1.42 10.73 8.99
C GLY A 27 0.13 11.25 9.61
N GLU A 28 0.22 12.29 10.44
CA GLU A 28 -0.92 12.91 11.11
C GLU A 28 -1.84 13.73 10.19
N ARG A 29 -1.51 13.90 8.90
CA ARG A 29 -2.34 14.65 7.95
C ARG A 29 -3.37 13.79 7.25
N VAL A 30 -3.31 12.47 7.45
CA VAL A 30 -4.24 11.50 6.88
C VAL A 30 -4.96 10.71 7.97
N GLU A 31 -6.21 10.38 7.71
CA GLU A 31 -6.97 9.38 8.46
C GLU A 31 -7.15 8.18 7.55
N VAL A 32 -6.55 7.04 7.90
CA VAL A 32 -6.56 5.84 7.05
C VAL A 32 -7.61 4.85 7.53
N GLN A 33 -8.56 4.52 6.67
CA GLN A 33 -9.47 3.40 6.86
C GLN A 33 -9.10 2.25 5.91
N VAL A 34 -8.99 1.05 6.46
CA VAL A 34 -8.72 -0.17 5.68
C VAL A 34 -10.02 -0.96 5.53
N ILE A 35 -10.37 -1.33 4.29
CA ILE A 35 -11.58 -2.09 3.99
C ILE A 35 -11.44 -3.56 4.41
N VAL A 36 -10.38 -4.24 3.96
CA VAL A 36 -10.12 -5.62 4.35
C VAL A 36 -9.22 -5.66 5.59
N PRO A 37 -9.74 -6.07 6.77
CA PRO A 37 -8.96 -6.09 8.00
C PRO A 37 -7.77 -7.07 7.94
N GLY A 38 -6.75 -6.80 8.75
CA GLY A 38 -5.63 -7.72 8.93
C GLY A 38 -6.11 -9.09 9.42
N GLY A 39 -5.61 -10.16 8.81
CA GLY A 39 -5.99 -11.54 9.13
C GLY A 39 -7.12 -12.12 8.27
N MET A 40 -7.75 -11.32 7.40
CA MET A 40 -8.72 -11.82 6.43
C MET A 40 -8.10 -11.91 5.03
N CYS A 41 -8.43 -12.97 4.27
CA CYS A 41 -8.03 -13.09 2.88
C CYS A 41 -8.87 -12.12 2.02
N PRO A 42 -8.26 -11.15 1.31
CA PRO A 42 -9.01 -10.18 0.52
C PRO A 42 -9.83 -10.75 -0.63
N GLY A 43 -9.51 -11.96 -1.09
CA GLY A 43 -10.24 -12.66 -2.15
C GLY A 43 -11.61 -13.20 -1.71
N HIS A 44 -11.87 -13.27 -0.40
CA HIS A 44 -13.14 -13.73 0.17
C HIS A 44 -13.82 -12.64 1.00
N PHE A 45 -13.47 -11.37 0.76
CA PHE A 45 -14.06 -10.27 1.51
C PHE A 45 -15.46 -9.95 0.97
N ASP A 46 -16.46 -10.05 1.84
CA ASP A 46 -17.82 -9.60 1.55
C ASP A 46 -17.96 -8.11 1.91
N LEU A 47 -18.05 -7.28 0.89
CA LEU A 47 -18.21 -5.84 1.03
C LEU A 47 -19.59 -5.53 1.63
N LYS A 48 -19.63 -4.87 2.79
CA LYS A 48 -20.89 -4.47 3.43
C LYS A 48 -21.23 -3.02 3.06
N PRO A 49 -22.50 -2.59 3.27
CA PRO A 49 -22.93 -1.24 2.92
C PRO A 49 -22.13 -0.13 3.61
N GLY A 50 -21.58 -0.38 4.79
CA GLY A 50 -20.75 0.60 5.51
C GLY A 50 -19.42 0.87 4.80
N GLU A 51 -18.78 -0.17 4.28
CA GLU A 51 -17.54 -0.06 3.50
C GLU A 51 -17.79 0.67 2.17
N VAL A 52 -18.91 0.41 1.50
CA VAL A 52 -19.29 1.15 0.27
C VAL A 52 -19.38 2.64 0.55
N ARG A 53 -20.12 3.03 1.60
CA ARG A 53 -20.24 4.45 1.99
C ARG A 53 -18.89 5.07 2.32
N ALA A 54 -18.04 4.35 3.04
CA ALA A 54 -16.70 4.84 3.36
C ALA A 54 -15.88 5.12 2.09
N ILE A 55 -15.95 4.25 1.07
CA ILE A 55 -15.28 4.44 -0.22
C ILE A 55 -15.86 5.65 -0.96
N GLU A 56 -17.18 5.81 -1.00
CA GLU A 56 -17.86 6.92 -1.66
C GLU A 56 -17.50 8.29 -1.03
N GLU A 57 -17.36 8.34 0.29
CA GLU A 57 -17.04 9.56 1.05
C GLU A 57 -15.52 9.84 1.13
N ALA A 58 -14.68 8.97 0.59
CA ALA A 58 -13.23 9.08 0.69
C ALA A 58 -12.68 10.27 -0.12
N GLY A 59 -11.78 11.05 0.50
CA GLY A 59 -11.01 12.07 -0.23
C GLY A 59 -10.02 11.45 -1.23
N LEU A 60 -9.56 10.22 -0.92
CA LEU A 60 -8.71 9.40 -1.75
C LEU A 60 -9.00 7.91 -1.50
N PHE A 61 -9.15 7.12 -2.57
CA PHE A 61 -9.34 5.67 -2.49
C PHE A 61 -8.22 4.93 -3.25
N LEU A 62 -7.52 4.03 -2.57
CA LEU A 62 -6.43 3.23 -3.16
C LEU A 62 -6.76 1.73 -3.13
N ALA A 63 -6.52 1.08 -4.27
CA ALA A 63 -6.71 -0.35 -4.47
C ALA A 63 -5.51 -0.96 -5.19
N HIS A 64 -5.38 -2.28 -5.16
CA HIS A 64 -4.34 -2.97 -5.93
C HIS A 64 -4.74 -3.21 -7.40
N GLY A 65 -6.04 -3.20 -7.69
CA GLY A 65 -6.63 -3.42 -9.02
C GLY A 65 -7.00 -4.87 -9.31
N TRP A 66 -6.84 -5.80 -8.37
CA TRP A 66 -7.32 -7.19 -8.49
C TRP A 66 -8.60 -7.44 -7.70
N GLU A 67 -9.07 -6.45 -6.95
CA GLU A 67 -10.28 -6.49 -6.12
C GLU A 67 -11.55 -6.53 -6.99
N ARG A 68 -11.92 -7.71 -7.50
CA ARG A 68 -13.12 -7.91 -8.33
C ARG A 68 -14.42 -7.44 -7.66
N TRP A 69 -14.47 -7.44 -6.34
CA TRP A 69 -15.62 -6.94 -5.57
C TRP A 69 -15.82 -5.42 -5.69
N LEU A 70 -14.90 -4.69 -6.34
CA LEU A 70 -15.09 -3.29 -6.73
C LEU A 70 -15.86 -3.14 -8.06
N GLU A 71 -15.99 -4.21 -8.85
CA GLU A 71 -16.68 -4.15 -10.13
C GLU A 71 -18.17 -3.78 -9.93
N GLY A 72 -18.65 -2.79 -10.70
CA GLY A 72 -20.04 -2.34 -10.63
C GLY A 72 -20.35 -1.35 -9.50
N LEU A 73 -19.39 -0.98 -8.65
CA LEU A 73 -19.57 0.07 -7.66
C LEU A 73 -19.32 1.45 -8.27
N ASN A 74 -20.14 2.44 -7.88
CA ASN A 74 -19.94 3.83 -8.25
C ASN A 74 -18.99 4.52 -7.26
N VAL A 75 -17.71 4.19 -7.34
CA VAL A 75 -16.68 4.73 -6.47
C VAL A 75 -15.96 5.92 -7.12
N PRO A 76 -15.40 6.85 -6.32
CA PRO A 76 -14.51 7.89 -6.84
C PRO A 76 -13.30 7.29 -7.58
N GLU A 77 -12.52 8.15 -8.26
CA GLU A 77 -11.32 7.74 -9.02
C GLU A 77 -10.43 6.78 -8.22
N ILE A 78 -10.35 5.52 -8.67
CA ILE A 78 -9.56 4.48 -8.02
C ILE A 78 -8.09 4.68 -8.34
N CYS A 79 -7.30 5.00 -7.32
CA CYS A 79 -5.85 5.08 -7.46
C CYS A 79 -5.24 3.68 -7.33
N THR A 80 -5.03 3.03 -8.48
CA THR A 80 -4.49 1.66 -8.51
C THR A 80 -2.99 1.61 -8.23
N ILE A 81 -2.56 0.83 -7.25
CA ILE A 81 -1.17 0.51 -6.95
C ILE A 81 -0.88 -0.94 -7.38
N LYS A 82 -0.09 -1.12 -8.44
CA LYS A 82 0.16 -2.45 -9.02
C LYS A 82 1.45 -3.07 -8.47
N GLY A 83 1.53 -4.39 -8.60
CA GLY A 83 2.72 -5.18 -8.26
C GLY A 83 2.69 -5.69 -6.83
N ASN A 84 3.53 -6.69 -6.56
CA ASN A 84 3.68 -7.24 -5.22
C ASN A 84 4.51 -6.31 -4.35
N LEU A 85 3.89 -5.62 -3.40
CA LEU A 85 4.57 -4.64 -2.54
C LEU A 85 5.48 -5.28 -1.48
N MET A 86 5.53 -6.61 -1.39
CA MET A 86 6.60 -7.29 -0.64
C MET A 86 7.96 -7.18 -1.35
N ILE A 87 7.96 -6.82 -2.64
CA ILE A 87 9.16 -6.50 -3.41
C ILE A 87 9.54 -5.04 -3.18
N PRO A 88 10.74 -4.74 -2.64
CA PRO A 88 11.17 -3.38 -2.34
C PRO A 88 11.07 -2.38 -3.49
N GLU A 89 11.37 -2.79 -4.73
CA GLU A 89 11.25 -1.93 -5.90
C GLU A 89 9.79 -1.50 -6.15
N ASN A 90 8.84 -2.45 -6.07
CA ASN A 90 7.41 -2.16 -6.18
C ASN A 90 6.95 -1.24 -5.04
N MET A 91 7.43 -1.46 -3.82
CA MET A 91 7.14 -0.59 -2.68
C MET A 91 7.67 0.84 -2.91
N ARG A 92 8.88 1.02 -3.46
CA ARG A 92 9.42 2.35 -3.78
C ARG A 92 8.54 3.08 -4.80
N ASN A 93 8.15 2.38 -5.88
CA ASN A 93 7.25 2.93 -6.88
C ASN A 93 5.88 3.31 -6.29
N ALA A 94 5.38 2.51 -5.36
CA ALA A 94 4.15 2.80 -4.64
C ALA A 94 4.29 4.03 -3.72
N VAL A 95 5.41 4.16 -2.98
CA VAL A 95 5.73 5.34 -2.15
C VAL A 95 5.77 6.63 -2.98
N GLU A 96 6.42 6.59 -4.14
CA GLU A 96 6.47 7.71 -5.08
C GLU A 96 5.05 8.13 -5.51
N LYS A 97 4.25 7.16 -5.95
CA LYS A 97 2.90 7.41 -6.42
C LYS A 97 1.98 7.93 -5.31
N VAL A 98 2.04 7.34 -4.11
CA VAL A 98 1.24 7.77 -2.96
C VAL A 98 1.61 9.18 -2.54
N SER A 99 2.90 9.53 -2.48
CA SER A 99 3.33 10.90 -2.17
C SER A 99 2.73 11.92 -3.13
N LEU A 100 2.81 11.66 -4.44
CA LEU A 100 2.26 12.56 -5.46
C LEU A 100 0.73 12.71 -5.33
N LEU A 101 0.02 11.63 -5.00
CA LEU A 101 -1.43 11.68 -4.78
C LEU A 101 -1.80 12.50 -3.55
N LEU A 102 -1.07 12.32 -2.44
CA LEU A 102 -1.27 13.09 -1.22
C LEU A 102 -0.96 14.58 -1.45
N GLU A 103 0.12 14.91 -2.15
CA GLU A 103 0.47 16.29 -2.52
C GLU A 103 -0.58 16.96 -3.41
N LYS A 104 -1.19 16.19 -4.32
CA LYS A 104 -2.27 16.69 -5.19
C LYS A 104 -3.55 16.98 -4.39
N LYS A 105 -3.86 16.15 -3.39
CA LYS A 105 -5.08 16.23 -2.58
C LYS A 105 -4.97 17.21 -1.41
N ASP A 106 -3.77 17.38 -0.87
CA ASP A 106 -3.43 18.32 0.20
C ASP A 106 -2.11 19.04 -0.14
N PRO A 107 -2.16 20.08 -1.00
CA PRO A 107 -0.97 20.84 -1.40
C PRO A 107 -0.26 21.53 -0.24
N GLU A 108 -0.98 21.92 0.82
CA GLU A 108 -0.39 22.51 2.03
C GLU A 108 0.50 21.51 2.78
N GLY A 109 0.20 20.21 2.68
CA GLY A 109 0.99 19.12 3.26
C GLY A 109 2.23 18.73 2.46
N LYS A 110 2.53 19.37 1.32
CA LYS A 110 3.56 18.89 0.39
C LYS A 110 4.92 18.62 1.02
N ASP A 111 5.47 19.59 1.74
CA ASP A 111 6.80 19.45 2.36
C ASP A 111 6.81 18.37 3.46
N PHE A 112 5.67 18.19 4.13
CA PHE A 112 5.46 17.16 5.12
C PHE A 112 5.52 15.76 4.48
N TYR A 113 4.75 15.52 3.42
CA TYR A 113 4.75 14.25 2.69
C TYR A 113 6.12 13.94 2.08
N GLN A 114 6.77 14.93 1.47
CA GLN A 114 8.11 14.76 0.90
C GLN A 114 9.17 14.40 1.94
N ARG A 115 9.10 14.96 3.15
CA ARG A 115 10.00 14.59 4.25
C ARG A 115 9.78 13.14 4.67
N ARG A 116 8.53 12.74 4.93
CA ARG A 116 8.18 11.39 5.36
C ARG A 116 8.47 10.34 4.30
N LYS A 117 8.18 10.65 3.04
CA LYS A 117 8.61 9.87 1.88
C LYS A 117 10.11 9.58 1.92
N ARG A 118 10.96 10.61 2.07
CA ARG A 118 12.42 10.43 2.14
C ARG A 118 12.83 9.53 3.31
N GLU A 119 12.18 9.70 4.46
CA GLU A 119 12.45 8.84 5.63
C GLU A 119 12.07 7.38 5.37
N PHE A 120 10.91 7.14 4.76
CA PHE A 120 10.47 5.78 4.47
C PHE A 120 11.31 5.12 3.37
N LEU A 121 11.68 5.84 2.32
CA LEU A 121 12.61 5.34 1.29
C LEU A 121 13.96 4.92 1.88
N ARG A 122 14.49 5.65 2.87
CA ARG A 122 15.70 5.23 3.60
C ARG A 122 15.49 3.95 4.42
N LYS A 123 14.29 3.73 4.98
CA LYS A 123 13.97 2.45 5.65
C LYS A 123 14.00 1.30 4.64
N ILE A 124 13.44 1.51 3.44
CA ILE A 124 13.43 0.52 2.37
C ILE A 124 14.85 0.22 1.88
N GLU A 125 15.69 1.25 1.68
CA GLU A 125 17.09 1.07 1.29
C GLU A 125 17.88 0.22 2.31
N LYS A 126 17.72 0.50 3.61
CA LYS A 126 18.31 -0.31 4.67
C LYS A 126 17.79 -1.75 4.66
N LEU A 127 16.50 -1.93 4.40
CA LEU A 127 15.88 -3.24 4.29
C LEU A 127 16.44 -4.02 3.10
N GLU A 128 16.65 -3.38 1.94
CA GLU A 128 17.25 -4.02 0.76
C GLU A 128 18.67 -4.52 1.04
N ILE A 129 19.51 -3.70 1.69
CA ILE A 129 20.87 -4.11 2.10
C ILE A 129 20.80 -5.36 3.00
N TRP A 130 19.86 -5.38 3.94
CA TRP A 130 19.67 -6.55 4.80
C TRP A 130 19.17 -7.77 4.00
N ILE A 131 18.22 -7.60 3.10
CA ILE A 131 17.72 -8.67 2.22
C ILE A 131 18.85 -9.25 1.36
N ASP A 132 19.74 -8.42 0.83
CA ASP A 132 20.87 -8.89 0.02
C ASP A 132 21.81 -9.81 0.83
N SER A 133 22.00 -9.53 2.12
CA SER A 133 22.73 -10.44 3.01
C SER A 133 22.03 -11.79 3.15
N LEU A 134 20.69 -11.81 3.19
CA LEU A 134 19.89 -13.03 3.30
C LEU A 134 19.81 -13.84 2.00
N ARG A 135 19.84 -13.17 0.83
CA ARG A 135 19.75 -13.85 -0.47
C ARG A 135 20.82 -14.92 -0.64
N THR A 136 22.04 -14.63 -0.18
CA THR A 136 23.14 -15.61 -0.22
C THR A 136 22.83 -16.88 0.60
N ILE A 137 22.03 -16.76 1.66
CA ILE A 137 21.61 -17.88 2.53
C ILE A 137 20.53 -18.74 1.86
N PHE A 138 19.66 -18.13 1.06
CA PHE A 138 18.50 -18.78 0.47
C PHE A 138 18.69 -19.22 -0.98
N MET A 139 19.74 -18.73 -1.65
CA MET A 139 20.00 -18.97 -3.06
C MET A 139 19.93 -20.47 -3.41
N GLY A 140 19.02 -20.81 -4.32
CA GLY A 140 18.83 -22.17 -4.82
C GLY A 140 18.18 -23.15 -3.83
N LYS A 141 17.80 -22.70 -2.63
CA LYS A 141 17.05 -23.56 -1.70
C LYS A 141 15.64 -23.77 -2.22
N LYS A 142 15.21 -25.03 -2.24
CA LYS A 142 13.87 -25.41 -2.70
C LYS A 142 12.82 -25.07 -1.66
N VAL A 143 11.69 -24.52 -2.11
CA VAL A 143 10.55 -24.19 -1.24
C VAL A 143 9.22 -24.48 -1.94
N VAL A 144 8.25 -24.94 -1.16
CA VAL A 144 6.83 -25.00 -1.54
C VAL A 144 6.12 -23.89 -0.78
N CYS A 145 5.30 -23.09 -1.45
CA CYS A 145 4.69 -21.90 -0.85
C CYS A 145 3.34 -21.58 -1.50
N SER A 146 2.53 -20.72 -0.87
CA SER A 146 1.34 -20.19 -1.54
C SER A 146 1.70 -19.41 -2.81
N VAL A 147 0.85 -19.47 -3.85
CA VAL A 147 1.01 -18.68 -5.08
C VAL A 147 1.24 -17.18 -4.83
N TYR A 148 0.63 -16.61 -3.79
CA TYR A 148 0.78 -15.19 -3.43
C TYR A 148 2.16 -14.84 -2.84
N GLN A 149 2.92 -15.85 -2.38
CA GLN A 149 4.27 -15.68 -1.83
C GLN A 149 5.36 -16.00 -2.88
N LYS A 150 4.99 -16.62 -4.00
CA LYS A 150 5.93 -17.09 -5.02
C LYS A 150 6.92 -16.00 -5.45
N GLU A 151 6.41 -14.86 -5.89
CA GLU A 151 7.25 -13.77 -6.43
C GLU A 151 8.22 -13.24 -5.38
N PHE A 152 7.76 -13.07 -4.13
CA PHE A 152 8.59 -12.63 -3.02
C PHE A 152 9.68 -13.64 -2.65
N LEU A 153 9.35 -14.92 -2.55
CA LEU A 153 10.33 -15.96 -2.23
C LEU A 153 11.34 -16.16 -3.36
N SER A 154 10.91 -16.08 -4.62
CA SER A 154 11.82 -16.06 -5.77
C SER A 154 12.75 -14.85 -5.72
N TYR A 155 12.23 -13.67 -5.36
CA TYR A 155 13.05 -12.46 -5.17
C TYR A 155 14.08 -12.62 -4.03
N LEU A 156 13.77 -13.39 -2.98
CA LEU A 156 14.71 -13.74 -1.90
C LEU A 156 15.75 -14.80 -2.32
N GLY A 157 15.65 -15.39 -3.51
CA GLY A 157 16.60 -16.36 -4.06
C GLY A 157 16.20 -17.82 -3.91
N PHE A 158 15.02 -18.13 -3.37
CA PHE A 158 14.53 -19.51 -3.32
C PHE A 158 14.17 -20.06 -4.71
N GLU A 159 14.41 -21.34 -4.92
CA GLU A 159 13.84 -22.12 -6.00
C GLU A 159 12.42 -22.55 -5.60
N VAL A 160 11.39 -21.87 -6.10
CA VAL A 160 9.99 -22.26 -5.83
C VAL A 160 9.62 -23.45 -6.71
N VAL A 161 9.48 -24.64 -6.09
CA VAL A 161 9.26 -25.90 -6.82
C VAL A 161 7.79 -26.27 -6.97
N ALA A 162 6.90 -25.70 -6.15
CA ALA A 162 5.44 -25.86 -6.25
C ALA A 162 4.69 -24.72 -5.55
N THR A 163 3.44 -24.49 -5.95
CA THR A 163 2.50 -23.52 -5.36
C THR A 163 1.08 -24.04 -5.26
#